data_AF-A0A844Q791-F1
#
_entry.id   AF-A0A844Q791-F1
#
_cell.length_a   1.000
_cell.length_b   1.000
_cell.length_c   1.000
_cell.angle_alpha   90.00
_cell.angle_beta   90.00
_cell.angle_gamma   90.00
#
_symmetry.space_group_name_H-M   'P 1'
#
loop_
_entity.id
_entity.type
_entity.pdbx_description
1 polymer ?
#
loop_
_entity_poly.entity_id
_entity_poly.type
_entity_poly.pdbx_seq_one_letter_code
_entity_poly.pdbx_strand_id
1 'polypeptide(L)'
;MKIALFGGTGRVGKEIVRLALQDGHEVRMLVRQIPKDETFQHSNCEWIQGDVRKEEDVFKTVEGADAIVSALGTDRTTTLTEAVPHFIKAMDHYGIQRIVTIGTAGILQSRIDPTQLRYEAGDTNRKLTFAAEEHHAFYDRLRKDGKEWTIVCPTYLPDGEARGTYRVLRNYLPLDAKMITVGDTAAFAYEELTNRMYLQSRVGMAY
;
A
#
# COMPACT_ATOMS: atom_id res chain seq x y z
N MET A 1 11.36 -13.79 3.65
CA MET A 1 11.68 -12.83 2.57
C MET A 1 12.20 -11.55 3.17
N LYS A 2 12.88 -10.72 2.38
CA LYS A 2 13.28 -9.37 2.71
C LYS A 2 12.31 -8.37 2.08
N ILE A 3 11.65 -7.56 2.89
CA ILE A 3 10.60 -6.64 2.47
C ILE A 3 11.09 -5.20 2.64
N ALA A 4 11.14 -4.44 1.55
CA ALA A 4 11.32 -3.00 1.61
C ALA A 4 9.97 -2.33 1.89
N LEU A 5 9.84 -1.67 3.04
CA LEU A 5 8.54 -1.19 3.52
C LEU A 5 8.56 0.33 3.73
N PHE A 6 7.63 1.01 3.07
CA PHE A 6 7.41 2.44 3.14
C PHE A 6 6.09 2.75 3.86
N GLY A 7 6.09 3.69 4.79
CA GLY A 7 4.91 3.99 5.61
C GLY A 7 4.70 3.03 6.79
N GLY A 8 5.75 2.34 7.25
CA GLY A 8 5.70 1.36 8.34
C GLY A 8 5.32 1.92 9.71
N THR A 9 5.40 3.24 9.90
CA THR A 9 4.94 3.92 11.12
C THR A 9 3.46 4.33 11.07
N GLY A 10 2.80 4.15 9.93
CA GLY A 10 1.38 4.43 9.74
C GLY A 10 0.47 3.30 10.22
N ARG A 11 -0.84 3.57 10.27
CA ARG A 11 -1.86 2.65 10.82
C ARG A 11 -1.79 1.24 10.22
N VAL A 12 -1.85 1.13 8.89
CA VAL A 12 -1.78 -0.15 8.18
C VAL A 12 -0.35 -0.71 8.15
N GLY A 13 0.64 0.16 7.93
CA GLY A 13 2.04 -0.24 7.81
C GLY A 13 2.56 -0.93 9.07
N LYS A 14 2.21 -0.43 10.27
CA LYS A 14 2.61 -1.05 11.54
C LYS A 14 2.13 -2.48 11.68
N GLU A 15 0.89 -2.76 11.27
CA GLU A 15 0.34 -4.11 11.29
C GLU A 15 0.99 -5.03 10.25
N ILE A 16 1.31 -4.53 9.05
CA ILE A 16 2.05 -5.31 8.06
C ILE A 16 3.44 -5.67 8.58
N VAL A 17 4.15 -4.73 9.21
CA VAL A 17 5.46 -4.96 9.83
C VAL A 17 5.35 -6.03 10.91
N ARG A 18 4.35 -5.92 11.79
CA ARG A 18 4.11 -6.89 12.86
C ARG A 18 3.91 -8.31 12.30
N LEU A 19 3.07 -8.46 11.28
CA LEU A 19 2.81 -9.75 10.62
C LEU A 19 4.07 -10.31 9.96
N ALA A 20 4.80 -9.49 9.20
CA ALA A 20 6.04 -9.91 8.54
C ALA A 20 7.10 -10.39 9.55
N LEU A 21 7.30 -9.65 10.64
CA LEU A 21 8.25 -10.04 11.69
C LEU A 21 7.82 -11.31 12.42
N GLN A 22 6.51 -11.47 12.68
CA GLN A 22 5.95 -12.67 13.31
C GLN A 22 6.23 -13.94 12.47
N ASP A 23 6.19 -13.84 11.14
CA ASP A 23 6.53 -14.94 10.22
C ASP A 23 8.04 -15.04 9.90
N GLY A 24 8.87 -14.31 10.66
CA GLY A 24 10.33 -14.38 10.56
C GLY A 24 10.90 -13.72 9.30
N HIS A 25 10.15 -12.87 8.61
CA HIS A 25 10.66 -12.09 7.49
C HIS A 25 11.58 -10.95 7.96
N GLU A 26 12.47 -10.53 7.07
CA GLU A 26 13.30 -9.35 7.25
C GLU A 26 12.55 -8.13 6.69
N VAL A 27 12.50 -7.04 7.45
CA VAL A 27 11.84 -5.79 7.04
C VAL A 27 12.84 -4.66 7.07
N ARG A 28 13.00 -3.96 5.95
CA ARG A 28 13.79 -2.73 5.83
C ARG A 28 12.82 -1.55 5.70
N MET A 29 12.74 -0.72 6.73
CA MET A 29 11.77 0.38 6.80
C MET A 29 12.43 1.72 6.55
N LEU A 30 11.96 2.44 5.53
CA LEU A 30 12.31 3.85 5.36
C LEU A 30 11.48 4.72 6.30
N VAL A 31 12.15 5.50 7.14
CA VAL A 31 11.51 6.45 8.06
C VAL A 31 12.15 7.83 8.03
N ARG A 32 11.31 8.86 8.15
CA ARG A 32 11.77 10.26 8.29
C ARG A 32 12.58 10.48 9.57
N GLN A 33 12.13 9.84 10.65
CA GLN A 33 12.76 9.88 11.96
C GLN A 33 12.64 8.48 12.57
N ILE A 34 13.76 7.94 13.05
CA ILE A 34 13.78 6.67 13.76
C ILE A 34 13.07 6.91 15.10
N PRO A 35 11.99 6.18 15.39
CA PRO A 35 11.26 6.39 16.63
C PRO A 35 12.11 5.92 17.81
N LYS A 36 11.90 6.56 18.96
CA LYS A 36 12.65 6.25 20.18
C LYS A 36 12.07 5.07 20.96
N ASP A 37 10.88 4.59 20.56
CA ASP A 37 10.20 3.50 21.23
C ASP A 37 10.72 2.14 20.74
N GLU A 38 10.72 1.15 21.63
CA GLU A 38 11.25 -0.19 21.35
C GLU A 38 10.27 -1.05 20.54
N THR A 39 9.12 -0.51 20.15
CA THR A 39 8.00 -1.23 19.52
C THR A 39 8.40 -2.02 18.27
N PHE A 40 9.48 -1.62 17.58
CA PHE A 40 10.07 -2.41 16.47
C PHE A 40 11.59 -2.64 16.63
N GLN A 41 12.09 -2.70 17.86
CA GLN A 41 13.41 -3.27 18.11
C GLN A 41 13.33 -4.79 17.95
N HIS A 42 13.48 -5.24 16.70
CA HIS A 42 13.50 -6.65 16.34
C HIS A 42 14.76 -6.92 15.51
N SER A 43 15.41 -8.07 15.69
CA SER A 43 16.64 -8.43 14.95
C SER A 43 16.45 -8.43 13.44
N ASN A 44 15.22 -8.70 12.98
CA ASN A 44 14.86 -8.77 11.57
C ASN A 44 14.25 -7.45 11.05
N CYS A 45 14.36 -6.36 11.81
CA CYS A 45 13.81 -5.06 11.44
C CYS A 45 14.91 -4.00 11.35
N GLU A 46 15.26 -3.60 10.13
CA GLU A 46 16.25 -2.56 9.87
C GLU A 46 15.55 -1.21 9.64
N TRP A 47 15.99 -0.18 10.35
CA TRP A 47 15.53 1.19 10.15
C TRP A 47 16.49 1.96 9.25
N ILE A 48 15.96 2.52 8.18
CA ILE A 48 16.71 3.36 7.25
C ILE A 48 16.15 4.76 7.40
N GLN A 49 16.97 5.69 7.89
CA GLN A 49 16.56 7.07 8.01
C GLN A 49 16.67 7.77 6.65
N GLY A 50 15.58 8.37 6.20
CA GLY A 50 15.52 9.04 4.90
C GLY A 50 14.14 9.58 4.55
N ASP A 51 14.00 10.05 3.32
CA ASP A 51 12.74 10.57 2.77
C ASP A 51 12.41 9.85 1.46
N VAL A 52 11.18 9.34 1.33
CA VAL A 52 10.77 8.59 0.13
C VAL A 52 10.76 9.45 -1.14
N ARG A 53 10.77 10.78 -1.00
CA ARG A 53 10.92 11.74 -2.11
C ARG A 53 12.35 11.87 -2.61
N LYS A 54 13.30 11.20 -1.96
CA LYS A 54 14.70 11.13 -2.37
C LYS A 54 14.97 9.76 -2.97
N GLU A 55 15.42 9.75 -4.21
CA GLU A 55 15.68 8.53 -4.96
C GLU A 55 16.71 7.64 -4.25
N GLU A 56 17.79 8.24 -3.76
CA GLU A 56 18.87 7.53 -3.09
C GLU A 56 18.41 6.80 -1.82
N ASP A 57 17.44 7.35 -1.11
CA ASP A 57 16.91 6.78 0.13
C ASP A 57 15.97 5.60 -0.18
N VAL A 58 15.20 5.69 -1.27
CA VAL A 58 14.41 4.57 -1.79
C VAL A 58 15.32 3.43 -2.25
N PHE A 59 16.37 3.72 -3.03
CA PHE A 59 17.31 2.71 -3.52
C PHE A 59 17.99 1.97 -2.36
N LYS A 60 18.52 2.70 -1.38
CA LYS A 60 19.11 2.10 -0.17
C LYS A 60 18.14 1.17 0.53
N THR A 61 16.86 1.54 0.61
CA THR A 61 15.82 0.74 1.28
C THR A 61 15.47 -0.52 0.49
N VAL A 62 15.46 -0.44 -0.83
CA VAL A 62 15.07 -1.54 -1.72
C VAL A 62 16.19 -2.54 -1.94
N GLU A 63 17.45 -2.18 -1.70
CA GLU A 63 18.60 -3.05 -1.90
C GLU A 63 18.44 -4.43 -1.26
N GLY A 64 18.56 -5.49 -2.07
CA GLY A 64 18.43 -6.88 -1.66
C GLY A 64 17.02 -7.33 -1.27
N ALA A 65 15.99 -6.49 -1.38
CA ALA A 65 14.62 -6.87 -1.08
C ALA A 65 14.01 -7.79 -2.15
N ASP A 66 13.09 -8.66 -1.74
CA ASP A 66 12.31 -9.53 -2.61
C ASP A 66 11.02 -8.85 -3.11
N ALA A 67 10.49 -7.90 -2.33
CA ALA A 67 9.25 -7.19 -2.61
C ALA A 67 9.23 -5.80 -1.96
N ILE A 68 8.41 -4.91 -2.54
CA ILE A 68 8.10 -3.59 -1.97
C ILE A 68 6.70 -3.59 -1.37
N VAL A 69 6.56 -3.03 -0.17
CA VAL A 69 5.27 -2.63 0.42
C VAL A 69 5.23 -1.12 0.55
N SER A 70 4.20 -0.50 -0.01
CA SER A 70 3.90 0.92 0.22
C SER A 70 2.59 1.08 1.00
N ALA A 71 2.70 1.34 2.29
CA ALA A 71 1.60 1.76 3.17
C ALA A 71 1.60 3.28 3.41
N LEU A 72 2.19 4.04 2.47
CA LEU A 72 2.24 5.49 2.52
C LEU A 72 0.82 6.09 2.48
N GLY A 73 0.54 6.97 3.43
CA GLY A 73 -0.59 7.87 3.34
C GLY A 73 -0.28 9.05 2.42
N THR A 74 -1.31 9.80 2.07
CA THR A 74 -1.10 11.04 1.32
C THR A 74 -0.65 12.19 2.20
N ASP A 75 -0.92 12.19 3.51
CA ASP A 75 -0.65 13.29 4.45
C ASP A 75 -1.06 14.69 3.92
N ARG A 76 -1.98 14.75 2.94
CA ARG A 76 -2.34 15.95 2.15
C ARG A 76 -1.15 16.59 1.39
N THR A 77 -0.16 15.79 1.04
CA THR A 77 1.03 16.13 0.27
C THR A 77 1.13 15.27 -0.99
N THR A 78 2.08 15.60 -1.86
CA THR A 78 2.37 14.93 -3.15
C THR A 78 3.26 13.69 -2.99
N THR A 79 3.39 13.16 -1.78
CA THR A 79 4.37 12.15 -1.42
C THR A 79 4.20 10.86 -2.21
N LEU A 80 2.98 10.46 -2.55
CA LEU A 80 2.74 9.26 -3.36
C LEU A 80 3.18 9.48 -4.80
N THR A 81 2.78 10.60 -5.40
CA THR A 81 3.13 10.95 -6.78
C THR A 81 4.64 11.11 -6.95
N GLU A 82 5.34 11.67 -5.96
CA GLU A 82 6.80 11.81 -5.97
C GLU A 82 7.51 10.46 -5.73
N ALA A 83 6.96 9.57 -4.91
CA ALA A 83 7.58 8.28 -4.58
C ALA A 83 7.51 7.24 -5.71
N VAL A 84 6.41 7.20 -6.46
CA VAL A 84 6.16 6.11 -7.42
C VAL A 84 7.25 5.93 -8.49
N PRO A 85 7.84 7.00 -9.08
CA PRO A 85 8.92 6.82 -10.06
C PRO A 85 10.18 6.23 -9.42
N HIS A 86 10.47 6.56 -8.16
CA HIS A 86 11.62 6.01 -7.44
C HIS A 86 11.43 4.51 -7.17
N PHE A 87 10.22 4.08 -6.81
CA PHE A 87 9.91 2.66 -6.65
C PHE A 87 10.13 1.88 -7.94
N ILE A 88 9.58 2.36 -9.06
CA ILE A 88 9.75 1.68 -10.36
C ILE A 88 11.23 1.59 -10.74
N LYS A 89 11.97 2.69 -10.66
CA LYS A 89 13.41 2.69 -10.97
C LYS A 89 14.20 1.74 -10.06
N ALA A 90 13.93 1.73 -8.76
CA ALA A 90 14.59 0.83 -7.83
C ALA A 90 14.24 -0.63 -8.12
N MET A 91 12.96 -0.91 -8.43
CA MET A 91 12.52 -2.24 -8.85
C MET A 91 13.20 -2.70 -10.13
N ASP A 92 13.36 -1.82 -11.12
CA ASP A 92 14.09 -2.12 -12.35
C ASP A 92 15.57 -2.38 -12.08
N HIS A 93 16.20 -1.53 -11.25
CA HIS A 93 17.61 -1.63 -10.91
C HIS A 93 17.96 -2.93 -10.17
N TYR A 94 17.14 -3.32 -9.19
CA TYR A 94 17.36 -4.52 -8.36
C TYR A 94 16.65 -5.78 -8.90
N GLY A 95 15.95 -5.69 -10.04
CA GLY A 95 15.24 -6.83 -10.64
C GLY A 95 13.99 -7.28 -9.88
N ILE A 96 13.41 -6.42 -9.04
CA ILE A 96 12.22 -6.73 -8.23
C ILE A 96 10.96 -6.60 -9.08
N GLN A 97 10.05 -7.56 -8.93
CA GLN A 97 8.77 -7.59 -9.65
C GLN A 97 7.57 -7.26 -8.75
N ARG A 98 7.62 -7.68 -7.48
CA ARG A 98 6.46 -7.63 -6.58
C ARG A 98 6.36 -6.30 -5.84
N ILE A 99 5.19 -5.67 -5.94
CA ILE A 99 4.83 -4.50 -5.12
C ILE A 99 3.37 -4.57 -4.66
N VAL A 100 3.15 -4.40 -3.35
CA VAL A 100 1.81 -4.25 -2.77
C VAL A 100 1.69 -2.85 -2.19
N THR A 101 0.61 -2.15 -2.51
CA THR A 101 0.39 -0.79 -2.03
C THR A 101 -1.02 -0.61 -1.48
N ILE A 102 -1.14 0.24 -0.47
CA ILE A 102 -2.43 0.63 0.10
C ILE A 102 -2.95 1.84 -0.68
N GLY A 103 -4.12 1.67 -1.26
CA GLY A 103 -4.86 2.67 -2.03
C GLY A 103 -6.08 3.19 -1.28
N THR A 104 -7.09 3.57 -2.06
CA THR A 104 -8.38 4.07 -1.58
C THR A 104 -9.50 3.53 -2.46
N ALA A 105 -10.68 3.28 -1.89
CA ALA A 105 -11.86 2.92 -2.66
C ALA A 105 -12.20 3.95 -3.76
N GLY A 106 -11.78 5.21 -3.60
CA GLY A 106 -11.99 6.25 -4.62
C GLY A 106 -11.39 5.92 -5.99
N ILE A 107 -10.28 5.17 -6.04
CA ILE A 107 -9.62 4.79 -7.29
C ILE A 107 -10.11 3.45 -7.84
N LEU A 108 -11.18 2.86 -7.28
CA LEU A 108 -11.82 1.70 -7.89
C LEU A 108 -12.70 2.16 -9.07
N GLN A 109 -13.06 1.21 -9.93
CA GLN A 109 -13.97 1.42 -11.05
C GLN A 109 -15.36 1.79 -10.54
N SER A 110 -15.95 2.85 -11.12
CA SER A 110 -17.33 3.23 -10.83
C SER A 110 -18.32 2.19 -11.36
N ARG A 111 -19.43 2.03 -10.62
CA ARG A 111 -20.59 1.26 -11.08
C ARG A 111 -21.67 2.14 -11.72
N ILE A 112 -21.59 3.47 -11.54
CA ILE A 112 -22.46 4.46 -12.16
C ILE A 112 -21.98 4.74 -13.59
N ASP A 113 -20.69 5.00 -13.76
CA ASP A 113 -20.03 5.20 -15.06
C ASP A 113 -18.77 4.30 -15.17
N PRO A 114 -18.85 3.16 -15.88
CA PRO A 114 -17.71 2.25 -16.05
C PRO A 114 -16.52 2.82 -16.83
N THR A 115 -16.60 4.04 -17.36
CA THR A 115 -15.46 4.73 -17.97
C THR A 115 -14.65 5.57 -16.98
N GLN A 116 -15.17 5.75 -15.76
CA GLN A 116 -14.63 6.63 -14.74
C GLN A 116 -14.30 5.91 -13.43
N LEU A 117 -13.40 6.47 -12.64
CA LEU A 117 -13.14 6.02 -11.28
C LEU A 117 -14.23 6.52 -10.33
N ARG A 118 -14.39 5.84 -9.19
CA ARG A 118 -15.43 6.15 -8.20
C ARG A 118 -15.39 7.60 -7.72
N TYR A 119 -14.20 8.20 -7.60
CA TYR A 119 -14.07 9.59 -7.16
C TYR A 119 -14.47 10.61 -8.24
N GLU A 120 -14.51 10.20 -9.52
CA GLU A 120 -14.89 11.05 -10.66
C GLU A 120 -16.39 10.96 -10.93
N ALA A 121 -16.96 9.76 -10.83
CA ALA A 121 -18.35 9.45 -11.20
C ALA A 121 -19.41 9.76 -10.13
N GLY A 122 -19.02 10.28 -8.96
CA GLY A 122 -19.96 10.55 -7.85
C GLY A 122 -20.38 9.31 -7.04
N ASP A 123 -19.68 8.17 -7.17
CA ASP A 123 -19.92 6.94 -6.39
C ASP A 123 -19.59 7.09 -4.88
N THR A 124 -19.17 8.27 -4.45
CA THR A 124 -18.65 8.53 -3.11
C THR A 124 -19.24 9.80 -2.52
N ASN A 125 -19.58 9.75 -1.24
CA ASN A 125 -19.99 10.93 -0.48
C ASN A 125 -18.81 11.81 -0.04
N ARG A 126 -17.56 11.43 -0.38
CA ARG A 126 -16.37 12.22 -0.06
C ARG A 126 -16.29 13.45 -0.97
N LYS A 127 -16.28 14.63 -0.34
CA LYS A 127 -16.14 15.92 -1.04
C LYS A 127 -14.70 16.27 -1.42
N LEU A 128 -13.71 15.73 -0.69
CA LEU A 128 -12.29 15.96 -0.98
C LEU A 128 -11.75 14.82 -1.83
N THR A 129 -11.24 15.16 -3.02
CA THR A 129 -10.72 14.21 -4.01
C THR A 129 -9.21 14.06 -3.98
N PHE A 130 -8.48 14.99 -3.37
CA PHE A 130 -7.01 15.03 -3.34
C PHE A 130 -6.35 13.67 -3.08
N ALA A 131 -6.82 12.93 -2.07
CA ALA A 131 -6.23 11.63 -1.76
C ALA A 131 -6.47 10.60 -2.89
N ALA A 132 -7.64 10.62 -3.51
CA ALA A 132 -7.93 9.75 -4.65
C ALA A 132 -7.12 10.14 -5.89
N GLU A 133 -6.89 11.43 -6.12
CA GLU A 133 -6.04 11.94 -7.21
C GLU A 133 -4.59 11.46 -7.05
N GLU A 134 -4.00 11.58 -5.86
CA GLU A 134 -2.65 11.06 -5.57
C GLU A 134 -2.54 9.54 -5.78
N HIS A 135 -3.51 8.78 -5.26
CA HIS A 135 -3.54 7.33 -5.48
C HIS A 135 -3.80 6.97 -6.96
N HIS A 136 -4.55 7.80 -7.70
CA HIS A 136 -4.79 7.61 -9.13
C HIS A 136 -3.48 7.81 -9.89
N ALA A 137 -2.75 8.91 -9.64
CA ALA A 137 -1.45 9.16 -10.25
C ALA A 137 -0.45 8.01 -9.98
N PHE A 138 -0.41 7.50 -8.75
CA PHE A 138 0.38 6.33 -8.39
C PHE A 138 -0.02 5.09 -9.22
N TYR A 139 -1.32 4.77 -9.25
CA TYR A 139 -1.86 3.65 -10.02
C TYR A 139 -1.56 3.77 -11.52
N ASP A 140 -1.74 4.96 -12.09
CA ASP A 140 -1.56 5.23 -13.52
C ASP A 140 -0.13 5.05 -13.98
N ARG A 141 0.83 5.33 -13.09
CA ARG A 141 2.23 5.06 -13.34
C ARG A 141 2.53 3.57 -13.21
N LEU A 142 2.13 2.97 -12.09
CA LEU A 142 2.42 1.57 -11.77
C LEU A 142 1.87 0.59 -12.80
N ARG A 143 0.67 0.86 -13.35
CA ARG A 143 0.03 -0.03 -14.33
C ARG A 143 0.74 -0.11 -15.68
N LYS A 144 1.66 0.82 -15.98
CA LYS A 144 2.37 0.88 -17.27
C LYS A 144 3.66 0.05 -17.28
N ASP A 145 4.24 -0.25 -16.13
CA ASP A 145 5.61 -0.78 -16.03
C ASP A 145 5.68 -2.32 -15.89
N GLY A 146 4.59 -3.03 -16.23
CA GLY A 146 4.57 -4.51 -16.29
C GLY A 146 4.78 -5.24 -14.96
N LYS A 147 5.01 -4.52 -13.85
CA LYS A 147 5.26 -5.08 -12.52
C LYS A 147 4.11 -5.95 -12.02
N GLU A 148 4.43 -6.84 -11.10
CA GLU A 148 3.47 -7.65 -10.34
C GLU A 148 2.89 -6.83 -9.20
N TRP A 149 2.07 -5.84 -9.55
CA TRP A 149 1.50 -4.92 -8.56
C TRP A 149 0.13 -5.37 -8.05
N THR A 150 -0.18 -5.04 -6.79
CA THR A 150 -1.53 -5.14 -6.22
C THR A 150 -1.81 -3.87 -5.42
N ILE A 151 -2.96 -3.24 -5.65
CA ILE A 151 -3.39 -2.05 -4.89
C ILE A 151 -4.58 -2.43 -4.02
N VAL A 152 -4.41 -2.45 -2.71
CA VAL A 152 -5.48 -2.76 -1.76
C VAL A 152 -6.26 -1.48 -1.47
N CYS A 153 -7.54 -1.44 -1.84
CA CYS A 153 -8.37 -0.23 -1.85
C CYS A 153 -9.46 -0.30 -0.77
N PRO A 154 -9.15 -0.02 0.51
CA PRO A 154 -10.14 0.05 1.57
C PRO A 154 -11.10 1.24 1.37
N THR A 155 -12.32 1.11 1.90
CA THR A 155 -13.30 2.20 2.01
C THR A 155 -13.09 2.99 3.31
N TYR A 156 -14.11 3.23 4.13
CA TYR A 156 -13.90 3.72 5.50
C TYR A 156 -13.05 2.72 6.30
N LEU A 157 -11.94 3.21 6.83
CA LEU A 157 -10.89 2.41 7.45
C LEU A 157 -10.72 2.81 8.92
N PRO A 158 -11.60 2.36 9.84
CA PRO A 158 -11.41 2.54 11.28
C PRO A 158 -10.29 1.65 11.82
N ASP A 159 -9.72 2.06 12.95
CA ASP A 159 -8.78 1.21 13.70
C ASP A 159 -9.49 -0.04 14.21
N GLY A 160 -8.74 -1.12 14.36
CA GLY A 160 -9.25 -2.39 14.89
C GLY A 160 -8.48 -3.59 14.35
N GLU A 161 -8.57 -4.68 15.11
CA GLU A 161 -8.00 -5.98 14.79
C GLU A 161 -8.56 -6.56 13.49
N ALA A 162 -7.86 -7.56 12.94
CA ALA A 162 -8.36 -8.37 11.84
C ALA A 162 -9.56 -9.20 12.32
N ARG A 163 -10.67 -9.16 11.57
CA ARG A 163 -11.87 -9.96 11.83
C ARG A 163 -11.90 -11.23 10.98
N GLY A 164 -11.14 -11.28 9.89
CA GLY A 164 -10.96 -12.45 9.02
C GLY A 164 -12.11 -12.75 8.07
N THR A 165 -13.30 -12.17 8.25
CA THR A 165 -14.45 -12.36 7.34
C THR A 165 -14.81 -11.05 6.67
N TYR A 166 -14.54 -10.94 5.36
CA TYR A 166 -14.83 -9.77 4.54
C TYR A 166 -14.97 -10.17 3.07
N ARG A 167 -15.46 -9.25 2.24
CA ARG A 167 -15.64 -9.42 0.80
C ARG A 167 -14.56 -8.66 0.06
N VAL A 168 -14.03 -9.27 -1.00
CA VAL A 168 -13.02 -8.68 -1.89
C VAL A 168 -13.48 -8.75 -3.33
N LEU A 169 -13.20 -7.71 -4.12
CA LEU A 169 -13.49 -7.68 -5.55
C LEU A 169 -12.35 -7.01 -6.33
N ARG A 170 -12.01 -7.60 -7.48
CA ARG A 170 -11.11 -6.96 -8.45
C ARG A 170 -11.76 -5.72 -9.02
N ASN A 171 -11.02 -4.63 -9.00
CA ASN A 171 -11.32 -3.33 -9.60
C ASN A 171 -12.59 -2.63 -9.11
N TYR A 172 -13.48 -3.29 -8.37
CA TYR A 172 -14.72 -2.74 -7.87
C TYR A 172 -14.76 -2.78 -6.35
N LEU A 173 -15.51 -1.86 -5.75
CA LEU A 173 -15.88 -1.98 -4.35
C LEU A 173 -17.02 -3.01 -4.22
N PRO A 174 -17.02 -3.87 -3.18
CA PRO A 174 -18.18 -4.70 -2.84
C PRO A 174 -19.46 -3.84 -2.72
N LEU A 175 -20.60 -4.42 -3.08
CA LEU A 175 -21.90 -3.75 -2.91
C LEU A 175 -22.18 -3.52 -1.42
N ASP A 176 -22.84 -2.42 -1.08
CA ASP A 176 -23.17 -2.05 0.31
C ASP A 176 -21.94 -1.95 1.24
N ALA A 177 -20.74 -1.75 0.66
CA ALA A 177 -19.48 -1.64 1.39
C ALA A 177 -19.44 -0.38 2.26
N LYS A 178 -19.43 -0.58 3.58
CA LYS A 178 -19.39 0.52 4.56
C LYS A 178 -18.01 0.73 5.15
N MET A 179 -17.31 -0.34 5.54
CA MET A 179 -16.03 -0.25 6.25
C MET A 179 -15.22 -1.54 6.16
N ILE A 180 -13.94 -1.44 6.50
CA ILE A 180 -13.00 -2.55 6.73
C ILE A 180 -11.99 -2.10 7.81
N THR A 181 -11.53 -2.97 8.71
CA THR A 181 -10.54 -2.54 9.72
C THR A 181 -9.14 -2.37 9.13
N VAL A 182 -8.32 -1.60 9.84
CA VAL A 182 -6.87 -1.55 9.63
C VAL A 182 -6.26 -2.96 9.66
N GLY A 183 -6.62 -3.79 10.64
CA GLY A 183 -6.11 -5.16 10.77
C GLY A 183 -6.42 -6.03 9.55
N ASP A 184 -7.66 -6.06 9.07
CA ASP A 184 -8.01 -6.87 7.88
C ASP A 184 -7.34 -6.33 6.61
N THR A 185 -7.23 -5.00 6.48
CA THR A 185 -6.52 -4.37 5.34
C THR A 185 -5.04 -4.74 5.34
N ALA A 186 -4.39 -4.72 6.51
CA ALA A 186 -2.99 -5.10 6.67
C ALA A 186 -2.78 -6.58 6.42
N ALA A 187 -3.63 -7.45 6.98
CA ALA A 187 -3.56 -8.90 6.80
C ALA A 187 -3.69 -9.27 5.32
N PHE A 188 -4.69 -8.72 4.62
CA PHE A 188 -4.87 -8.96 3.18
C PHE A 188 -3.67 -8.46 2.34
N ALA A 189 -3.18 -7.26 2.63
CA ALA A 189 -2.01 -6.72 1.91
C ALA A 189 -0.75 -7.55 2.13
N TYR A 190 -0.56 -8.04 3.37
CA TYR A 190 0.54 -8.92 3.74
C TYR A 190 0.46 -10.27 3.03
N GLU A 191 -0.70 -10.94 3.09
CA GLU A 191 -0.93 -12.23 2.42
C GLU A 191 -0.71 -12.14 0.89
N GLU A 192 -1.08 -11.02 0.28
CA GLU A 192 -0.88 -10.81 -1.15
C GLU A 192 0.59 -10.74 -1.57
N LEU A 193 1.54 -10.50 -0.65
CA LEU A 193 2.97 -10.55 -0.98
C LEU A 193 3.38 -11.91 -1.56
N THR A 194 2.83 -13.00 -1.02
CA THR A 194 3.12 -14.37 -1.42
C THR A 194 2.02 -14.99 -2.27
N ASN A 195 0.75 -14.80 -1.91
CA ASN A 195 -0.37 -15.49 -2.56
C ASN A 195 -0.58 -15.05 -4.00
N ARG A 196 -0.27 -13.77 -4.31
CA ARG A 196 -0.33 -13.21 -5.67
C ARG A 196 -1.67 -13.48 -6.35
N MET A 197 -2.77 -13.55 -5.60
CA MET A 197 -4.06 -13.82 -6.21
C MET A 197 -4.48 -12.61 -7.04
N TYR A 198 -4.19 -11.39 -6.59
CA TYR A 198 -4.65 -10.14 -7.20
C TYR A 198 -3.56 -9.39 -7.96
N LEU A 199 -2.77 -10.09 -8.78
CA LEU A 199 -1.81 -9.45 -9.67
C LEU A 199 -2.49 -8.46 -10.63
N GLN A 200 -1.82 -7.34 -10.83
CA GLN A 200 -2.19 -6.24 -11.72
C GLN A 200 -3.65 -5.80 -11.54
N SER A 201 -4.08 -5.78 -10.28
CA SER A 201 -5.46 -5.46 -9.90
C SER A 201 -5.50 -4.46 -8.75
N ARG A 202 -6.46 -3.55 -8.82
CA ARG A 202 -6.94 -2.83 -7.64
C ARG A 202 -7.94 -3.74 -6.93
N VAL A 203 -7.95 -3.79 -5.61
CA VAL A 203 -8.79 -4.72 -4.84
C VAL A 203 -9.67 -3.94 -3.88
N GLY A 204 -10.96 -3.85 -4.17
CA GLY A 204 -11.91 -3.29 -3.22
C GLY A 204 -12.22 -4.30 -2.12
N MET A 205 -12.24 -3.84 -0.87
CA MET A 205 -12.53 -4.70 0.27
C MET A 205 -13.43 -4.01 1.30
N ALA A 206 -14.36 -4.78 1.86
CA ALA A 206 -15.29 -4.37 2.91
C ALA A 206 -15.96 -5.58 3.55
N TYR A 207 -16.51 -5.41 4.75
CA TYR A 207 -17.45 -6.39 5.32
C TYR A 207 -18.68 -6.55 4.45
#